data_AF-A0A7R9JHU9-F1
#
_entry.id   AF-A0A7R9JHU9-F1
#
_cell.length_a   1.000
_cell.length_b   1.000
_cell.length_c   1.000
_cell.angle_alpha   90.00
_cell.angle_beta   90.00
_cell.angle_gamma   90.00
#
_symmetry.space_group_name_H-M   'P 1'
#
loop_
_entity.id
_entity.type
_entity.pdbx_description
1 polymer ?
#
loop_
_entity_poly.entity_id
_entity_poly.type
_entity_poly.pdbx_seq_one_letter_code
_entity_poly.pdbx_strand_id
1 'polypeptide(L)'
;CVHVSVRDPQKADVVKQLEGDRLLAQSVQASMEAKLREITVEKSRAQETLQKSSALEGELEILRAAQEAARTETLTLASRMDYVTNEKTVLESELQDLLSQKEDLDVRLREAEDKYRELLRAKNEFENKLYRLLGTCLSGAEAIVQKSIEDVDNPALSAVKCSPDYFRSLTEPVLKLLDEVDSSFHDFNGDSSSSTIEPLVRSVGQMAHSLANYLLHGKATSNISPDIEFGE
;
A
#
# COMPACT_ATOMS: atom_id res chain seq x y z
N CYS A 1 97.17 114.84 -49.65
CA CYS A 1 96.07 115.71 -49.17
C CYS A 1 95.21 114.97 -48.17
N VAL A 2 94.93 115.65 -47.07
CA VAL A 2 94.32 115.21 -45.81
C VAL A 2 92.83 114.85 -45.98
N HIS A 3 92.35 113.78 -45.35
CA HIS A 3 91.14 113.84 -44.50
C HIS A 3 91.06 112.67 -43.49
N VAL A 4 90.65 113.05 -42.28
CA VAL A 4 90.68 112.37 -40.98
C VAL A 4 89.23 112.10 -40.55
N SER A 5 88.95 111.00 -39.82
CA SER A 5 87.96 110.92 -38.69
C SER A 5 87.73 109.45 -38.29
N VAL A 6 88.09 108.95 -37.10
CA VAL A 6 87.62 109.18 -35.70
C VAL A 6 86.45 108.24 -35.29
N ARG A 7 86.81 107.31 -34.36
CA ARG A 7 86.08 106.63 -33.25
C ARG A 7 84.74 105.90 -33.47
N ASP A 8 84.58 104.75 -32.79
CA ASP A 8 83.57 104.60 -31.72
C ASP A 8 83.75 103.36 -30.80
N PRO A 9 84.22 103.53 -29.54
CA PRO A 9 84.27 102.46 -28.53
C PRO A 9 82.90 102.12 -27.89
N GLN A 10 81.83 102.89 -28.15
CA GLN A 10 80.47 102.58 -27.67
C GLN A 10 79.80 101.41 -28.43
N LYS A 11 80.21 101.14 -29.68
CA LYS A 11 79.70 99.98 -30.45
C LYS A 11 80.19 98.65 -29.87
N ALA A 12 81.37 98.61 -29.25
CA ALA A 12 81.92 97.39 -28.67
C ALA A 12 81.22 96.98 -27.36
N ASP A 13 80.80 97.95 -26.53
CA ASP A 13 80.04 97.68 -25.30
C ASP A 13 78.59 97.26 -25.59
N VAL A 14 77.95 97.87 -26.59
CA VAL A 14 76.60 97.46 -27.05
C VAL A 14 76.63 96.07 -27.67
N VAL A 15 77.70 95.70 -28.41
CA VAL A 15 77.88 94.35 -28.96
C VAL A 15 78.13 93.31 -27.86
N LYS A 16 78.90 93.64 -26.82
CA LYS A 16 79.09 92.74 -25.66
C LYS A 16 77.83 92.57 -24.81
N GLN A 17 77.04 93.63 -24.62
CA GLN A 17 75.74 93.53 -23.96
C GLN A 17 74.75 92.70 -24.79
N LEU A 18 74.70 92.90 -26.11
CA LEU A 18 73.88 92.07 -27.01
C LEU A 18 74.31 90.60 -27.05
N GLU A 19 75.62 90.31 -27.00
CA GLU A 19 76.11 88.92 -26.90
C GLU A 19 75.81 88.30 -25.53
N GLY A 20 75.90 89.08 -24.45
CA GLY A 20 75.50 88.65 -23.11
C GLY A 20 74.00 88.36 -23.01
N ASP A 21 73.16 89.25 -23.55
CA ASP A 21 71.71 89.08 -23.63
C ASP A 21 71.33 87.91 -24.56
N ARG A 22 72.09 87.67 -25.63
CA ARG A 22 71.88 86.51 -26.52
C ARG A 22 72.26 85.20 -25.84
N LEU A 23 73.34 85.16 -25.06
CA LEU A 23 73.74 83.98 -24.29
C LEU A 23 72.78 83.72 -23.12
N LEU A 24 72.29 84.77 -22.46
CA LEU A 24 71.22 84.68 -21.47
C LEU A 24 69.91 84.19 -22.11
N ALA A 25 69.53 84.72 -23.27
CA ALA A 25 68.36 84.27 -24.01
C ALA A 25 68.48 82.81 -24.47
N GLN A 26 69.65 82.39 -24.98
CA GLN A 26 69.92 80.99 -25.34
C GLN A 26 69.94 80.07 -24.11
N SER A 27 70.48 80.52 -22.99
CA SER A 27 70.47 79.79 -21.71
C SER A 27 69.05 79.64 -21.17
N VAL A 28 68.24 80.72 -21.19
CA VAL A 28 66.84 80.72 -20.80
C VAL A 28 66.01 79.85 -21.74
N GLN A 29 66.29 79.89 -23.05
CA GLN A 29 65.61 79.07 -24.06
C GLN A 29 65.94 77.59 -23.89
N ALA A 30 67.21 77.24 -23.70
CA ALA A 30 67.63 75.87 -23.42
C ALA A 30 67.06 75.36 -22.08
N SER A 31 67.00 76.23 -21.07
CA SER A 31 66.38 75.91 -19.77
C SER A 31 64.86 75.71 -19.89
N MET A 32 64.17 76.57 -20.67
CA MET A 32 62.75 76.41 -20.97
C MET A 32 62.48 75.14 -21.78
N GLU A 33 63.31 74.82 -22.77
CA GLU A 33 63.19 73.58 -23.55
C GLU A 33 63.42 72.34 -22.69
N ALA A 34 64.40 72.37 -21.77
CA ALA A 34 64.63 71.27 -20.83
C ALA A 34 63.44 71.09 -19.89
N LYS A 35 62.90 72.17 -19.32
CA LYS A 35 61.68 72.15 -18.49
C LYS A 35 60.46 71.69 -19.27
N LEU A 36 60.32 72.11 -20.53
CA LEU A 36 59.24 71.64 -21.41
C LEU A 36 59.34 70.13 -21.64
N ARG A 37 60.53 69.61 -21.93
CA ARG A 37 60.73 68.15 -22.08
C ARG A 37 60.41 67.39 -20.80
N GLU A 38 60.87 67.89 -19.65
CA GLU A 38 60.57 67.30 -18.34
C GLU A 38 59.06 67.29 -18.05
N ILE A 39 58.38 68.43 -18.22
CA ILE A 39 56.92 68.53 -18.09
C ILE A 39 56.19 67.59 -19.06
N THR A 40 56.73 67.38 -20.27
CA THR A 40 56.12 66.49 -21.26
C THR A 40 56.24 65.03 -20.84
N VAL A 41 57.39 64.63 -20.27
CA VAL A 41 57.62 63.28 -19.74
C VAL A 41 56.81 63.04 -18.46
N GLU A 42 56.69 64.03 -17.58
CA GLU A 42 55.83 63.94 -16.40
C GLU A 42 54.35 63.85 -16.79
N LYS A 43 53.92 64.64 -17.78
CA LYS A 43 52.54 64.58 -18.31
C LYS A 43 52.24 63.22 -18.92
N SER A 44 53.14 62.63 -19.71
CA SER A 44 52.92 61.29 -20.29
C SER A 44 52.87 60.21 -19.21
N ARG A 45 53.77 60.28 -18.21
CA ARG A 45 53.77 59.36 -17.06
C ARG A 45 52.50 59.48 -16.22
N ALA A 46 52.05 60.71 -15.95
CA ALA A 46 50.80 60.98 -15.24
C ALA A 46 49.58 60.45 -16.01
N GLN A 47 49.56 60.63 -17.34
CA GLN A 47 48.51 60.11 -18.21
C GLN A 47 48.48 58.57 -18.24
N GLU A 48 49.65 57.92 -18.26
CA GLU A 48 49.76 56.46 -18.21
C GLU A 48 49.31 55.89 -16.85
N THR A 49 49.65 56.57 -15.74
CA THR A 49 49.15 56.21 -14.40
C THR A 49 47.63 56.41 -14.29
N LEU A 50 47.09 57.46 -14.91
CA LEU A 50 45.65 57.71 -14.94
C LEU A 50 44.92 56.62 -15.74
N GLN A 51 45.47 56.20 -16.88
CA GLN A 51 44.91 55.09 -17.67
C GLN A 51 44.95 53.76 -16.92
N LYS A 52 46.06 53.45 -16.24
CA LYS A 52 46.17 52.24 -15.40
C LYS A 52 45.19 52.29 -14.22
N SER A 53 45.05 53.44 -13.57
CA SER A 53 44.06 53.64 -12.50
C SER A 53 42.63 53.41 -13.00
N SER A 54 42.30 53.99 -14.16
CA SER A 54 41.00 53.80 -14.80
C SER A 54 40.72 52.35 -15.19
N ALA A 55 41.72 51.60 -15.68
CA ALA A 55 41.57 50.18 -16.00
C ALA A 55 41.34 49.33 -14.74
N LEU A 56 42.11 49.58 -13.68
CA LEU A 56 41.95 48.90 -12.39
C LEU A 56 40.60 49.21 -11.73
N GLU A 57 40.11 50.44 -11.84
CA GLU A 57 38.76 50.80 -11.39
C GLU A 57 37.68 50.01 -12.14
N GLY A 58 37.83 49.83 -13.46
CA GLY A 58 36.93 49.00 -14.26
C GLY A 58 36.96 47.52 -13.86
N GLU A 59 38.15 46.96 -13.62
CA GLU A 59 38.29 45.57 -13.13
C GLU A 59 37.68 45.37 -11.74
N LEU A 60 37.87 46.34 -10.83
CA LEU A 60 37.26 46.32 -9.50
C LEU A 60 35.73 46.36 -9.58
N GLU A 61 35.17 47.16 -10.49
CA GLU A 61 33.71 47.24 -10.69
C GLU A 61 33.15 45.90 -11.20
N ILE A 62 33.83 45.26 -12.16
CA ILE A 62 33.46 43.94 -12.68
C ILE A 62 33.55 42.87 -11.58
N LEU A 63 34.63 42.87 -10.80
CA LEU A 63 34.81 41.93 -9.69
C LEU A 63 33.74 42.11 -8.61
N ARG A 64 33.36 43.35 -8.29
CA ARG A 64 32.26 43.63 -7.35
C ARG A 64 30.93 43.13 -7.89
N ALA A 65 30.63 43.38 -9.17
CA ALA A 65 29.41 42.88 -9.80
C ALA A 65 29.35 41.35 -9.80
N ALA A 66 30.47 40.68 -10.11
CA ALA A 66 30.58 39.22 -10.06
C ALA A 66 30.44 38.67 -8.63
N GLN A 67 31.03 39.34 -7.64
CA GLN A 67 30.90 38.98 -6.23
C GLN A 67 29.44 39.08 -5.76
N GLU A 68 28.73 40.15 -6.13
CA GLU A 68 27.34 40.33 -5.74
C GLU A 68 26.42 39.31 -6.44
N ALA A 69 26.67 39.02 -7.72
CA ALA A 69 25.99 37.96 -8.46
C ALA A 69 26.21 36.58 -7.80
N ALA A 70 27.45 36.23 -7.46
CA ALA A 70 27.75 34.98 -6.78
C ALA A 70 27.08 34.92 -5.39
N ARG A 71 27.08 36.03 -4.64
CA ARG A 71 26.44 36.11 -3.32
C ARG A 71 24.93 35.89 -3.41
N THR A 72 24.26 36.53 -4.37
CA THR A 72 22.82 36.33 -4.59
C THR A 72 22.51 34.91 -5.00
N GLU A 73 23.28 34.32 -5.92
CA GLU A 73 23.13 32.92 -6.30
C GLU A 73 23.30 31.98 -5.09
N THR A 74 24.32 32.20 -4.26
CA THR A 74 24.56 31.40 -3.05
C THR A 74 23.38 31.47 -2.08
N LEU A 75 22.79 32.66 -1.90
CA LEU A 75 21.60 32.83 -1.06
C LEU A 75 20.37 32.10 -1.64
N THR A 76 20.19 32.14 -2.95
CA THR A 76 19.07 31.42 -3.60
C THR A 76 19.25 29.91 -3.55
N LEU A 77 20.49 29.41 -3.66
CA LEU A 77 20.78 27.99 -3.52
C LEU A 77 20.57 27.53 -2.07
N ALA A 78 20.97 28.33 -1.09
CA ALA A 78 20.74 28.04 0.32
C ALA A 78 19.24 27.90 0.64
N SER A 79 18.40 28.86 0.19
CA SER A 79 16.95 28.78 0.43
C SER A 79 16.28 27.60 -0.27
N ARG A 80 16.74 27.23 -1.48
CA ARG A 80 16.29 26.02 -2.17
C ARG A 80 16.71 24.76 -1.44
N MET A 81 17.93 24.72 -0.90
CA MET A 81 18.43 23.59 -0.12
C MET A 81 17.59 23.41 1.15
N ASP A 82 17.27 24.50 1.86
CA ASP A 82 16.41 24.46 3.05
C ASP A 82 15.01 23.94 2.70
N TYR A 83 14.42 24.41 1.61
CA TYR A 83 13.11 23.94 1.13
C TYR A 83 13.12 22.44 0.83
N VAL A 84 14.09 21.97 0.03
CA VAL A 84 14.22 20.54 -0.33
C VAL A 84 14.47 19.68 0.90
N THR A 85 15.25 20.18 1.85
CA THR A 85 15.53 19.45 3.10
C THR A 85 14.27 19.30 3.94
N ASN A 86 13.47 20.37 4.06
CA ASN A 86 12.19 20.33 4.77
C ASN A 86 11.18 19.38 4.09
N GLU A 87 11.05 19.46 2.77
CA GLU A 87 10.17 18.56 2.00
C GLU A 87 10.60 17.10 2.17
N LYS A 88 11.91 16.82 2.11
CA LYS A 88 12.46 15.50 2.38
C LYS A 88 12.08 15.00 3.77
N THR A 89 12.22 15.82 4.82
CA THR A 89 11.87 15.39 6.17
C THR A 89 10.39 15.09 6.35
N VAL A 90 9.51 15.82 5.67
CA VAL A 90 8.07 15.56 5.68
C VAL A 90 7.78 14.21 5.01
N LEU A 91 8.33 13.98 3.82
CA LEU A 91 8.15 12.74 3.08
C LEU A 91 8.71 11.52 3.83
N GLU A 92 9.84 11.67 4.52
CA GLU A 92 10.42 10.61 5.37
C GLU A 92 9.50 10.27 6.55
N SER A 93 8.85 11.27 7.16
CA SER A 93 7.85 11.05 8.22
C SER A 93 6.62 10.34 7.70
N GLU A 94 6.04 10.79 6.58
CA GLU A 94 4.87 10.17 5.96
C GLU A 94 5.16 8.72 5.54
N LEU A 95 6.36 8.45 5.01
CA LEU A 95 6.78 7.10 4.68
C LEU A 95 6.84 6.21 5.92
N GLN A 96 7.37 6.72 7.04
CA GLN A 96 7.44 5.96 8.29
C GLN A 96 6.04 5.66 8.83
N ASP A 97 5.12 6.62 8.76
CA ASP A 97 3.73 6.43 9.17
C ASP A 97 3.05 5.37 8.29
N LEU A 98 3.23 5.43 6.97
CA LEU A 98 2.68 4.44 6.03
C LEU A 98 3.24 3.03 6.28
N LEU A 99 4.53 2.90 6.57
CA LEU A 99 5.14 1.63 6.91
C LEU A 99 4.53 1.04 8.19
N SER A 100 4.33 1.87 9.22
CA SER A 100 3.70 1.42 10.46
C SER A 100 2.25 0.96 10.26
N GLN A 101 1.47 1.67 9.44
CA GLN A 101 0.09 1.29 9.11
C GLN A 101 0.05 -0.02 8.32
N LYS A 102 0.99 -0.20 7.38
CA LYS A 102 1.12 -1.44 6.63
C LYS A 102 1.41 -2.63 7.55
N GLU A 103 2.32 -2.47 8.51
CA GLU A 103 2.64 -3.53 9.48
C GLU A 103 1.43 -3.90 10.35
N ASP A 104 0.66 -2.92 10.83
CA ASP A 104 -0.59 -3.16 11.58
C ASP A 104 -1.61 -3.93 10.74
N LEU A 105 -1.81 -3.52 9.47
CA LEU A 105 -2.71 -4.19 8.55
C LEU A 105 -2.26 -5.62 8.24
N ASP A 106 -0.96 -5.86 8.07
CA ASP A 106 -0.40 -7.20 7.85
C ASP A 106 -0.66 -8.12 9.07
N VAL A 107 -0.57 -7.59 10.30
CA VAL A 107 -0.91 -8.34 11.52
C VAL A 107 -2.40 -8.66 11.56
N ARG A 108 -3.26 -7.66 11.34
CA ARG A 108 -4.72 -7.83 11.35
C ARG A 108 -5.21 -8.80 10.27
N LEU A 109 -4.57 -8.80 9.10
CA LEU A 109 -4.85 -9.73 8.02
C LEU A 109 -4.55 -11.17 8.46
N ARG A 110 -3.38 -11.43 9.04
CA ARG A 110 -3.02 -12.76 9.54
C ARG A 110 -3.99 -13.25 10.62
N GLU A 111 -4.35 -12.38 11.56
CA GLU A 111 -5.35 -12.72 12.59
C GLU A 111 -6.72 -13.07 11.99
N ALA A 112 -7.15 -12.35 10.95
CA ALA A 112 -8.40 -12.64 10.26
C ALA A 112 -8.34 -13.98 9.51
N GLU A 113 -7.21 -14.28 8.85
CA GLU A 113 -6.98 -15.56 8.18
C GLU A 113 -6.95 -16.73 9.15
N ASP A 114 -6.33 -16.57 10.32
CA ASP A 114 -6.31 -17.59 11.38
C ASP A 114 -7.73 -17.83 11.91
N LYS A 115 -8.49 -16.78 12.24
CA LYS A 115 -9.89 -16.90 12.67
C LYS A 115 -10.76 -17.56 11.62
N TYR A 116 -10.57 -17.23 10.34
CA TYR A 116 -11.30 -17.87 9.25
C TYR A 116 -10.99 -19.36 9.14
N ARG A 117 -9.71 -19.74 9.26
CA ARG A 117 -9.28 -21.15 9.28
C ARG A 117 -9.88 -21.90 10.47
N GLU A 118 -9.94 -21.30 11.65
CA GLU A 118 -10.57 -21.89 12.83
C GLU A 118 -12.08 -22.09 12.65
N LEU A 119 -12.80 -21.09 12.14
CA LEU A 119 -14.23 -21.20 11.84
C LEU A 119 -14.53 -22.28 10.82
N LEU A 120 -13.71 -22.40 9.77
CA LEU A 120 -13.87 -23.43 8.75
C LEU A 120 -13.66 -24.84 9.35
N ARG A 121 -12.65 -25.01 10.21
CA ARG A 121 -12.43 -26.28 10.93
C ARG A 121 -13.61 -26.61 11.84
N ALA A 122 -14.08 -25.66 12.63
CA ALA A 122 -15.22 -25.86 13.53
C ALA A 122 -16.50 -26.23 12.76
N LYS A 123 -16.76 -25.57 11.63
CA LYS A 123 -17.88 -25.89 10.73
C LYS A 123 -17.79 -27.33 10.22
N ASN A 124 -16.64 -27.72 9.66
CA ASN A 124 -16.45 -29.09 9.14
C ASN A 124 -16.57 -30.14 10.25
N GLU A 125 -16.04 -29.88 11.44
CA GLU A 125 -16.20 -30.77 12.59
C GLU A 125 -17.65 -30.93 13.01
N PHE A 126 -18.42 -29.83 13.01
CA PHE A 126 -19.84 -29.85 13.32
C PHE A 126 -20.63 -30.66 12.29
N GLU A 127 -20.42 -30.41 10.99
CA GLU A 127 -21.06 -31.18 9.91
C GLU A 127 -20.72 -32.68 10.02
N ASN A 128 -19.46 -33.03 10.25
CA ASN A 128 -19.04 -34.42 10.45
C ASN A 128 -19.68 -35.09 11.67
N LYS A 129 -19.96 -34.35 12.74
CA LYS A 129 -20.70 -34.87 13.90
C LYS A 129 -22.17 -35.10 13.55
N LEU A 130 -22.76 -34.19 12.78
CA LEU A 130 -24.14 -34.26 12.34
C LEU A 130 -24.39 -35.47 11.42
N TYR A 131 -23.51 -35.71 10.43
CA TYR A 131 -23.59 -36.90 9.58
C TYR A 131 -23.38 -38.20 10.35
N ARG A 132 -22.49 -38.22 11.35
CA ARG A 132 -22.33 -39.39 12.24
C ARG A 132 -23.59 -39.66 13.06
N LEU A 133 -24.25 -38.61 13.56
CA LEU A 133 -25.50 -38.75 14.29
C LEU A 133 -26.61 -39.31 13.39
N LEU A 134 -26.74 -38.79 12.17
CA LEU A 134 -27.67 -39.32 11.18
C LEU A 134 -27.40 -40.80 10.90
N GLY A 135 -26.15 -41.17 10.62
CA GLY A 135 -25.77 -42.58 10.42
C GLY A 135 -26.12 -43.46 11.62
N THR A 136 -25.87 -43.00 12.85
CA THR A 136 -26.24 -43.74 14.08
C THR A 136 -27.75 -43.92 14.20
N CYS A 137 -28.53 -42.89 13.84
CA CYS A 137 -29.99 -42.97 13.84
C CYS A 137 -30.51 -43.98 12.80
N LEU A 138 -29.99 -43.95 11.57
CA LEU A 138 -30.35 -44.89 10.52
C LEU A 138 -30.02 -46.33 10.93
N SER A 139 -28.83 -46.59 11.47
CA SER A 139 -28.47 -47.93 11.98
C SER A 139 -29.35 -48.37 13.15
N GLY A 140 -29.76 -47.45 14.03
CA GLY A 140 -30.68 -47.76 15.12
C GLY A 140 -32.09 -48.11 14.61
N ALA A 141 -32.60 -47.35 13.65
CA ALA A 141 -33.87 -47.60 12.98
C ALA A 141 -33.87 -48.95 12.24
N GLU A 142 -32.81 -49.25 11.51
CA GLU A 142 -32.58 -50.54 10.86
C GLU A 142 -32.60 -51.68 11.88
N ALA A 143 -31.87 -51.55 12.99
CA ALA A 143 -31.83 -52.56 14.04
C ALA A 143 -33.21 -52.83 14.68
N ILE A 144 -34.04 -51.80 14.86
CA ILE A 144 -35.42 -51.96 15.37
C ILE A 144 -36.27 -52.81 14.41
N VAL A 145 -36.23 -52.47 13.12
CA VAL A 145 -37.01 -53.19 12.10
C VAL A 145 -36.49 -54.62 11.93
N GLN A 146 -35.17 -54.79 11.83
CA GLN A 146 -34.51 -56.09 11.72
C GLN A 146 -34.87 -57.01 12.89
N LYS A 147 -34.79 -56.50 14.13
CA LYS A 147 -35.22 -57.25 15.30
C LYS A 147 -36.70 -57.67 15.22
N SER A 148 -37.56 -56.78 14.72
CA SER A 148 -38.99 -57.09 14.60
C SER A 148 -39.26 -58.18 13.57
N ILE A 149 -38.47 -58.23 12.49
CA ILE A 149 -38.50 -59.33 11.52
C ILE A 149 -38.07 -60.64 12.19
N GLU A 150 -36.99 -60.64 12.97
CA GLU A 150 -36.55 -61.82 13.72
C GLU A 150 -37.59 -62.27 14.75
N ASP A 151 -38.26 -61.32 15.41
CA ASP A 151 -39.31 -61.58 16.37
C ASP A 151 -40.57 -62.20 15.72
N VAL A 152 -40.88 -61.88 14.45
CA VAL A 152 -42.01 -62.50 13.71
C VAL A 152 -41.87 -64.04 13.62
N ASP A 153 -40.64 -64.53 13.52
CA ASP A 153 -40.33 -65.96 13.47
C ASP A 153 -40.18 -66.60 14.85
N ASN A 154 -40.26 -65.80 15.93
CA ASN A 154 -40.13 -66.29 17.29
C ASN A 154 -41.35 -67.14 17.70
N PRO A 155 -41.18 -68.44 18.00
CA PRO A 155 -42.30 -69.31 18.38
C PRO A 155 -43.06 -68.82 19.62
N ALA A 156 -42.40 -68.06 20.50
CA ALA A 156 -43.02 -67.47 21.68
C ALA A 156 -44.16 -66.50 21.35
N LEU A 157 -44.15 -65.89 20.16
CA LEU A 157 -45.20 -64.96 19.71
C LEU A 157 -46.40 -65.66 19.07
N SER A 158 -46.40 -66.99 18.92
CA SER A 158 -47.50 -67.74 18.30
C SER A 158 -48.82 -67.64 19.08
N ALA A 159 -48.75 -67.35 20.38
CA ALA A 159 -49.91 -67.14 21.23
C ALA A 159 -50.47 -65.72 21.18
N VAL A 160 -49.72 -64.75 20.61
CA VAL A 160 -50.14 -63.36 20.50
C VAL A 160 -51.17 -63.25 19.39
N LYS A 161 -52.27 -62.56 19.68
CA LYS A 161 -53.44 -62.42 18.82
C LYS A 161 -53.81 -60.95 18.65
N CYS A 162 -54.18 -60.56 17.43
CA CYS A 162 -54.54 -59.19 17.07
C CYS A 162 -55.74 -59.18 16.11
N SER A 163 -56.80 -58.43 16.41
CA SER A 163 -57.99 -58.41 15.54
C SER A 163 -57.64 -57.85 14.14
N PRO A 164 -58.20 -58.44 13.05
CA PRO A 164 -57.96 -57.94 11.70
C PRO A 164 -58.32 -56.46 11.52
N ASP A 165 -59.37 -55.99 12.19
CA ASP A 165 -59.79 -54.59 12.13
C ASP A 165 -58.81 -53.65 12.84
N TYR A 166 -58.19 -54.08 13.95
CA TYR A 166 -57.15 -53.31 14.60
C TYR A 166 -55.90 -53.24 13.70
N PHE A 167 -55.46 -54.37 13.14
CA PHE A 167 -54.33 -54.38 12.22
C PHE A 167 -54.55 -53.49 10.99
N ARG A 168 -55.75 -53.55 10.39
CA ARG A 168 -56.12 -52.66 9.28
C ARG A 168 -56.07 -51.18 9.66
N SER A 169 -56.40 -50.83 10.91
CA SER A 169 -56.34 -49.44 11.37
C SER A 169 -54.92 -48.89 11.49
N LEU A 170 -53.90 -49.76 11.55
CA LEU A 170 -52.49 -49.38 11.60
C LEU A 170 -51.88 -49.09 10.21
N THR A 171 -52.51 -49.55 9.11
CA THR A 171 -51.94 -49.41 7.76
C THR A 171 -51.80 -47.96 7.32
N GLU A 172 -52.86 -47.16 7.48
CA GLU A 172 -52.87 -45.75 7.02
C GLU A 172 -51.85 -44.87 7.78
N PRO A 173 -51.72 -44.94 9.12
CA PRO A 173 -50.66 -44.23 9.84
C PRO A 173 -49.24 -44.61 9.38
N VAL A 174 -48.99 -45.89 9.09
CA VAL A 174 -47.65 -46.35 8.65
C VAL A 174 -47.32 -45.82 7.26
N LEU A 175 -48.29 -45.83 6.33
CA LEU A 175 -48.10 -45.26 4.98
C LEU A 175 -47.77 -43.77 5.04
N LYS A 176 -48.47 -42.99 5.88
CA LYS A 176 -48.15 -41.56 6.07
C LYS A 176 -46.73 -41.34 6.56
N LEU A 177 -46.26 -42.16 7.50
CA LEU A 177 -44.88 -42.06 7.99
C LEU A 177 -43.85 -42.42 6.91
N LEU A 178 -44.16 -43.34 5.99
CA LEU A 178 -43.31 -43.63 4.85
C LEU A 178 -43.22 -42.45 3.88
N ASP A 179 -44.35 -41.81 3.58
CA ASP A 179 -44.39 -40.60 2.74
C ASP A 179 -43.63 -39.43 3.39
N GLU A 180 -43.70 -39.29 4.72
CA GLU A 180 -42.95 -38.29 5.49
C GLU A 180 -41.44 -38.55 5.45
N VAL A 181 -41.00 -39.81 5.53
CA VAL A 181 -39.59 -40.19 5.36
C VAL A 181 -39.12 -39.87 3.95
N ASP A 182 -39.90 -40.22 2.92
CA ASP A 182 -39.56 -39.97 1.52
C ASP A 182 -39.42 -38.46 1.24
N SER A 183 -40.37 -37.67 1.73
CA SER A 183 -40.33 -36.20 1.62
C SER A 183 -39.11 -35.61 2.35
N SER A 184 -38.87 -36.04 3.59
CA SER A 184 -37.72 -35.56 4.40
C SER A 184 -36.38 -35.94 3.76
N PHE A 185 -36.31 -37.10 3.13
CA PHE A 185 -35.11 -37.57 2.43
C PHE A 185 -34.87 -36.75 1.15
N HIS A 186 -35.93 -36.47 0.39
CA HIS A 186 -35.84 -35.59 -0.78
C HIS A 186 -35.35 -34.18 -0.40
N ASP A 187 -35.85 -33.61 0.69
CA ASP A 187 -35.40 -32.31 1.20
C ASP A 187 -33.92 -32.34 1.60
N PHE A 188 -33.49 -33.40 2.30
CA PHE A 188 -32.08 -33.57 2.69
C PHE A 188 -31.13 -33.77 1.49
N ASN A 189 -31.58 -34.48 0.45
CA ASN A 189 -30.79 -34.72 -0.75
C ASN A 189 -30.74 -33.48 -1.66
N GLY A 190 -31.77 -32.63 -1.63
CA GLY A 190 -31.81 -31.34 -2.33
C GLY A 190 -31.00 -30.25 -1.64
N ASP A 191 -31.02 -30.23 -0.30
CA ASP A 191 -30.22 -29.33 0.54
C ASP A 191 -29.72 -30.08 1.78
N SER A 192 -28.43 -30.44 1.78
CA SER A 192 -27.78 -31.13 2.91
C SER A 192 -27.40 -30.18 4.06
N SER A 193 -28.16 -29.10 4.21
CA SER A 193 -28.03 -28.16 5.32
C SER A 193 -28.39 -28.81 6.66
N SER A 194 -27.87 -28.26 7.75
CA SER A 194 -28.14 -28.80 9.08
C SER A 194 -29.62 -28.78 9.48
N SER A 195 -30.44 -27.96 8.81
CA SER A 195 -31.89 -27.84 9.04
C SER A 195 -32.71 -29.01 8.52
N THR A 196 -32.25 -29.74 7.50
CA THR A 196 -33.01 -30.85 6.89
C THR A 196 -32.77 -32.19 7.59
N ILE A 197 -31.67 -32.31 8.35
CA ILE A 197 -31.30 -33.54 9.06
C ILE A 197 -32.23 -33.82 10.25
N GLU A 198 -32.68 -32.81 10.98
CA GLU A 198 -33.56 -33.01 12.14
C GLU A 198 -34.92 -33.63 11.75
N PRO A 199 -35.66 -33.09 10.75
CA PRO A 199 -36.88 -33.74 10.24
C PRO A 199 -36.66 -35.19 9.81
N LEU A 200 -35.56 -35.47 9.09
CA LEU A 200 -35.23 -36.81 8.61
C LEU A 200 -34.96 -37.80 9.76
N VAL A 201 -34.19 -37.39 10.76
CA VAL A 201 -33.93 -38.22 11.97
C VAL A 201 -35.23 -38.55 12.69
N ARG A 202 -36.13 -37.58 12.82
CA ARG A 202 -37.43 -37.77 13.47
C ARG A 202 -38.32 -38.73 12.69
N SER A 203 -38.48 -38.52 11.39
CA SER A 203 -39.38 -39.34 10.56
C SER A 203 -38.89 -40.78 10.47
N VAL A 204 -37.59 -41.01 10.29
CA VAL A 204 -37.00 -42.35 10.26
C VAL A 204 -37.20 -43.09 11.59
N GLY A 205 -36.97 -42.43 12.73
CA GLY A 205 -37.17 -43.03 14.04
C GLY A 205 -38.63 -43.43 14.28
N GLN A 206 -39.57 -42.56 13.94
CA GLN A 206 -41.00 -42.84 14.08
C GLN A 206 -41.47 -43.95 13.14
N MET A 207 -41.00 -43.93 11.90
CA MET A 207 -41.28 -44.97 10.90
C MET A 207 -40.78 -46.33 11.38
N ALA A 208 -39.56 -46.41 11.93
CA ALA A 208 -38.99 -47.68 12.39
C ALA A 208 -39.83 -48.34 13.48
N HIS A 209 -40.24 -47.58 14.49
CA HIS A 209 -41.11 -48.07 15.57
C HIS A 209 -42.50 -48.47 15.06
N SER A 210 -43.11 -47.66 14.20
CA SER A 210 -44.44 -47.95 13.65
C SER A 210 -44.43 -49.18 12.75
N LEU A 211 -43.40 -49.32 11.89
CA LEU A 211 -43.23 -50.47 11.01
C LEU A 211 -42.94 -51.75 11.81
N ALA A 212 -42.08 -51.68 12.82
CA ALA A 212 -41.84 -52.77 13.76
C ALA A 212 -43.15 -53.29 14.39
N ASN A 213 -43.95 -52.38 14.95
CA ASN A 213 -45.25 -52.73 15.53
C ASN A 213 -46.20 -53.32 14.49
N TYR A 214 -46.23 -52.75 13.29
CA TYR A 214 -47.06 -53.24 12.19
C TYR A 214 -46.72 -54.69 11.83
N LEU A 215 -45.44 -55.04 11.71
CA LEU A 215 -44.99 -56.41 11.44
C LEU A 215 -45.45 -57.40 12.53
N LEU A 216 -45.26 -57.04 13.80
CA LEU A 216 -45.67 -57.88 14.93
C LEU A 216 -47.19 -58.07 14.99
N HIS A 217 -47.97 -57.01 14.73
CA HIS A 217 -49.43 -57.10 14.68
C HIS A 217 -49.91 -57.93 13.48
N GLY A 218 -49.23 -57.83 12.33
CA GLY A 218 -49.50 -58.69 11.17
C GLY A 218 -49.32 -60.17 11.52
N LYS A 219 -48.23 -60.53 12.22
CA LYS A 219 -48.02 -61.88 12.73
C LYS A 219 -49.11 -62.29 13.72
N ALA A 220 -49.43 -61.44 14.69
CA ALA A 220 -50.47 -61.72 15.68
C ALA A 220 -51.86 -61.89 15.05
N THR A 221 -52.17 -61.18 13.98
CA THR A 221 -53.40 -61.36 13.21
C THR A 221 -53.38 -62.67 12.41
N SER A 222 -52.23 -63.05 11.83
CA SER A 222 -52.07 -64.35 11.17
C SER A 222 -52.34 -65.52 12.12
N ASN A 223 -51.99 -65.40 13.41
CA ASN A 223 -52.25 -66.43 14.41
C ASN A 223 -53.75 -66.61 14.75
N ILE A 224 -54.63 -65.70 14.31
CA ILE A 224 -56.10 -65.82 14.45
C ILE A 224 -56.72 -66.48 13.22
N SER A 225 -56.01 -66.53 12.09
CA SER A 225 -56.53 -67.15 10.88
C SER A 225 -56.91 -68.61 11.20
N PRO A 226 -58.16 -69.02 10.95
CA PRO A 226 -58.51 -70.43 11.04
C PRO A 226 -57.59 -71.21 10.09
N ASP A 227 -57.19 -72.40 10.53
CA ASP A 227 -56.32 -73.30 9.80
C ASP A 227 -56.86 -73.49 8.38
N ILE A 228 -56.07 -73.15 7.36
CA ILE A 228 -56.45 -73.36 5.96
C ILE A 228 -56.34 -74.85 5.58
N GLU A 229 -56.12 -75.74 6.56
CA GLU A 229 -56.19 -77.19 6.39
C GLU A 229 -57.61 -77.72 6.18
N PHE A 230 -58.66 -76.92 6.43
CA PHE A 230 -60.04 -77.31 6.10
C PHE A 230 -60.57 -76.51 4.91
N GLY A 231 -60.16 -76.95 3.72
CA GLY A 231 -61.00 -76.84 2.54
C GLY A 231 -62.15 -77.84 2.64
N GLU A 232 -63.28 -77.39 3.18
CA GLU A 232 -64.61 -77.93 2.81
C GLU A 232 -65.22 -77.05 1.72
#